data_AF-A0A7M5USR9-F1
#
_entry.id   AF-A0A7M5USR9-F1
#
_cell.length_a   1.000
_cell.length_b   1.000
_cell.length_c   1.000
_cell.angle_alpha   90.00
_cell.angle_beta   90.00
_cell.angle_gamma   90.00
#
_symmetry.space_group_name_H-M   'P 1'
#
loop_
_entity.id
_entity.type
_entity.pdbx_description
1 polymer ?
#
loop_
_entity_poly.entity_id
_entity_poly.type
_entity_poly.pdbx_seq_one_letter_code
_entity_poly.pdbx_strand_id
1 'polypeptide(L)'
;MYGFKNGSPFSKQHLGSRALDSSQLTISRDVLHKQNTMPEGDAPQEGNQQITKNDLQNMLANLLEKANENTKRMLDDRIPEEKSEKRRKLEKVKLTSKANQQQFDYQGQVVDIFEKAENSLRKQKYDEVSDLLTKATTKTSKTVVGKILEAAEFWKNDLQASPFVLSIIENGYRIPFKNKPTSFFYKNNLSSFKNYSFTTKAIIDLIDNDCISEIREPAYCCNPLTVAEKNGKLRLV
;
A
#
# COMPACT_ATOMS: atom_id res chain seq x y z
N MET A 1 -16.59 11.87 -46.76
CA MET A 1 -17.44 13.07 -46.67
C MET A 1 -18.53 12.82 -45.63
N TYR A 2 -18.41 13.46 -44.48
CA TYR A 2 -19.44 14.15 -43.70
C TYR A 2 -18.70 14.78 -42.53
N GLY A 3 -18.80 16.10 -42.39
CA GLY A 3 -18.14 16.86 -41.34
C GLY A 3 -19.07 17.92 -40.78
N PHE A 4 -18.87 18.29 -39.52
CA PHE A 4 -19.29 19.53 -38.83
C PHE A 4 -18.57 19.50 -37.46
N LYS A 5 -18.13 20.58 -36.82
CA LYS A 5 -17.61 21.92 -37.17
C LYS A 5 -16.89 22.38 -35.88
N ASN A 6 -15.82 23.15 -36.03
CA ASN A 6 -15.04 23.73 -34.94
C ASN A 6 -15.81 24.82 -34.16
N GLY A 7 -15.48 24.98 -32.89
CA GLY A 7 -15.78 26.15 -32.05
C GLY A 7 -14.75 26.26 -30.92
N SER A 8 -14.03 27.38 -30.86
CA SER A 8 -12.79 27.67 -30.11
C SER A 8 -13.08 28.62 -28.90
N PRO A 9 -12.11 29.29 -28.22
CA PRO A 9 -11.78 29.08 -26.80
C PRO A 9 -11.90 30.35 -25.91
N PHE A 10 -11.34 30.28 -24.69
CA PHE A 10 -11.01 31.34 -23.72
C PHE A 10 -12.08 31.81 -22.71
N SER A 11 -11.80 31.58 -21.42
CA SER A 11 -11.72 32.67 -20.43
C SER A 11 -10.81 32.29 -19.26
N LYS A 12 -9.65 32.96 -19.18
CA LYS A 12 -8.83 33.08 -17.96
C LYS A 12 -9.51 34.10 -17.04
N GLN A 13 -9.59 33.82 -15.74
CA GLN A 13 -9.73 34.87 -14.74
C GLN A 13 -8.66 34.69 -13.65
N HIS A 14 -7.80 35.69 -13.59
CA HIS A 14 -6.94 36.08 -12.47
C HIS A 14 -7.80 36.69 -11.36
N LEU A 15 -7.45 36.46 -10.09
CA LEU A 15 -7.70 37.26 -8.88
C LEU A 15 -7.29 36.36 -7.70
N GLY A 16 -6.49 36.71 -6.71
CA GLY A 16 -5.76 37.93 -6.38
C GLY A 16 -5.05 37.61 -5.06
N SER A 17 -3.75 37.88 -4.98
CA SER A 17 -2.99 37.79 -3.73
C SER A 17 -3.48 38.87 -2.77
N ARG A 18 -3.97 38.48 -1.60
CA ARG A 18 -4.12 39.39 -0.46
C ARG A 18 -3.68 38.69 0.82
N ALA A 19 -2.62 39.25 1.38
CA ALA A 19 -2.07 38.89 2.68
C ALA A 19 -3.12 39.06 3.78
N LEU A 20 -3.16 38.12 4.72
CA LEU A 20 -3.74 38.32 6.03
C LEU A 20 -2.68 37.95 7.07
N ASP A 21 -2.15 39.02 7.65
CA ASP A 21 -1.48 39.09 8.93
C ASP A 21 -2.45 38.62 10.03
N SER A 22 -2.01 37.66 10.84
CA SER A 22 -2.75 37.13 11.98
C SER A 22 -1.88 37.23 13.22
N SER A 23 -1.66 38.46 13.66
CA SER A 23 -1.68 38.75 15.09
C SER A 23 -3.09 38.45 15.64
N GLN A 24 -3.16 38.12 16.94
CA GLN A 24 -4.35 37.75 17.73
C GLN A 24 -4.62 36.24 17.86
N LEU A 25 -3.83 35.62 18.75
CA LEU A 25 -4.27 34.49 19.56
C LEU A 25 -5.42 34.96 20.47
N THR A 26 -6.64 34.50 20.24
CA THR A 26 -7.71 34.59 21.23
C THR A 26 -8.25 33.19 21.51
N ILE A 27 -7.82 32.67 22.66
CA ILE A 27 -8.28 31.44 23.27
C ILE A 27 -9.73 31.68 23.71
N SER A 28 -10.70 31.10 23.01
CA SER A 28 -12.08 31.00 23.51
C SER A 28 -12.19 29.74 24.35
N ARG A 29 -12.34 29.95 25.65
CA ARG A 29 -12.74 28.96 26.65
C ARG A 29 -14.27 28.94 26.73
N ASP A 30 -14.76 27.77 27.12
CA ASP A 30 -16.05 27.54 27.79
C ASP A 30 -17.21 27.00 26.94
N VAL A 31 -17.12 25.68 26.85
CA VAL A 31 -18.20 24.70 26.90
C VAL A 31 -18.98 24.82 28.23
N LEU A 32 -20.27 24.46 28.17
CA LEU A 32 -21.24 24.22 29.26
C LEU A 32 -21.89 25.45 29.92
N HIS A 33 -23.17 25.68 29.63
CA HIS A 33 -24.22 25.35 30.60
C HIS A 33 -25.61 25.22 29.96
N LYS A 34 -26.27 24.11 30.32
CA LYS A 34 -27.67 23.78 30.10
C LYS A 34 -28.47 24.18 31.35
N GLN A 35 -29.68 24.69 31.11
CA GLN A 35 -30.91 24.55 31.90
C GLN A 35 -31.12 25.37 33.21
N ASN A 36 -32.34 25.95 33.25
CA ASN A 36 -33.23 26.33 34.38
C ASN A 36 -33.57 27.84 34.41
N THR A 37 -34.69 28.30 33.82
CA THR A 37 -36.07 28.46 34.36
C THR A 37 -36.25 29.47 35.49
N MET A 38 -36.80 30.67 35.14
CA MET A 38 -37.76 31.59 35.83
C MET A 38 -37.52 32.02 37.31
N PRO A 39 -38.14 33.12 37.81
CA PRO A 39 -38.40 34.46 37.26
C PRO A 39 -37.91 35.60 38.22
N GLU A 40 -38.11 36.86 37.78
CA GLU A 40 -38.19 38.14 38.54
C GLU A 40 -37.65 38.25 39.97
N GLY A 41 -36.75 39.22 40.18
CA GLY A 41 -36.46 39.77 41.51
C GLY A 41 -35.11 40.51 41.61
N ASP A 42 -35.20 41.83 41.73
CA ASP A 42 -34.25 42.75 42.39
C ASP A 42 -32.78 42.82 41.93
N ALA A 43 -32.40 44.03 41.52
CA ALA A 43 -31.03 44.42 41.25
C ALA A 43 -30.13 44.22 42.50
N PRO A 44 -28.99 43.52 42.41
CA PRO A 44 -28.00 43.52 43.47
C PRO A 44 -26.97 44.62 43.24
N GLN A 45 -26.77 45.41 44.29
CA GLN A 45 -25.76 46.44 44.43
C GLN A 45 -24.34 45.87 44.23
N GLU A 46 -23.49 46.69 43.60
CA GLU A 46 -22.05 46.46 43.45
C GLU A 46 -21.36 46.31 44.81
N GLY A 47 -21.06 45.06 45.20
CA GLY A 47 -20.16 44.74 46.30
C GLY A 47 -18.71 44.69 45.82
N ASN A 48 -18.00 45.80 45.94
CA ASN A 48 -16.59 45.95 45.58
C ASN A 48 -15.69 45.20 46.59
N GLN A 49 -15.50 43.89 46.43
CA GLN A 49 -14.53 43.13 47.22
C GLN A 49 -13.11 43.40 46.68
N GLN A 50 -12.35 44.24 47.39
CA GLN A 50 -10.94 44.48 47.09
C GLN A 50 -10.14 43.20 47.33
N ILE A 51 -9.67 42.57 46.24
CA ILE A 51 -8.75 41.44 46.29
C ILE A 51 -7.50 41.88 47.05
N THR A 52 -7.20 41.22 48.16
CA THR A 52 -6.04 41.60 48.98
C THR A 52 -4.75 41.09 48.33
N LYS A 53 -3.62 41.71 48.68
CA LYS A 53 -2.29 41.29 48.19
C LYS A 53 -2.01 39.80 48.49
N ASN A 54 -2.53 39.28 49.60
CA ASN A 54 -2.37 37.88 49.97
C ASN A 54 -3.18 36.94 49.06
N ASP A 55 -4.36 37.37 48.60
CA ASP A 55 -5.17 36.59 47.66
C ASP A 55 -4.47 36.45 46.31
N LEU A 56 -3.83 37.53 45.84
CA LEU A 56 -3.00 37.50 44.63
C LEU A 56 -1.76 36.61 44.78
N GLN A 57 -1.11 36.63 45.95
CA GLN A 57 0.04 35.76 46.21
C GLN A 57 -0.35 34.27 46.26
N ASN A 58 -1.50 33.95 46.87
CA ASN A 58 -2.02 32.58 46.91
C ASN A 58 -2.46 32.09 45.52
N MET A 59 -3.09 32.97 44.72
CA MET A 59 -3.42 32.63 43.32
C MET A 59 -2.16 32.39 42.49
N LEU A 60 -1.11 33.19 42.67
CA LEU A 60 0.16 33.02 41.96
C LEU A 60 0.85 31.72 42.36
N ALA A 61 0.87 31.38 43.65
CA ALA A 61 1.43 30.12 44.14
C ALA A 61 0.70 28.90 43.56
N ASN A 62 -0.64 28.93 43.56
CA ASN A 62 -1.46 27.86 42.97
C ASN A 62 -1.26 27.71 41.45
N LEU A 63 -1.05 28.81 40.73
CA LEU A 63 -0.76 28.78 39.30
C LEU A 63 0.62 28.18 39.02
N LEU A 64 1.64 28.52 39.81
CA LEU A 64 2.98 27.97 39.70
C LEU A 64 3.00 26.47 40.01
N GLU A 65 2.26 26.03 41.03
CA GLU A 65 2.14 24.62 41.37
C GLU A 65 1.44 23.82 40.26
N LYS A 66 0.33 24.32 39.72
CA LYS A 66 -0.35 23.72 38.56
C LYS A 66 0.53 23.67 37.31
N ALA A 67 1.35 24.70 37.06
CA ALA A 67 2.29 24.72 35.95
C ALA A 67 3.39 23.66 36.12
N ASN A 68 3.91 23.49 37.33
CA ASN A 68 4.90 22.46 37.65
C ASN A 68 4.33 21.05 37.53
N GLU A 69 3.11 20.80 38.01
CA GLU A 69 2.43 19.51 37.85
C GLU A 69 2.19 19.16 36.37
N ASN A 70 1.74 20.12 35.56
CA ASN A 70 1.54 19.90 34.13
C ASN A 70 2.86 19.57 33.43
N THR A 71 3.94 20.26 33.79
CA THR A 71 5.28 19.99 33.23
C THR A 71 5.77 18.60 33.61
N LYS A 72 5.54 18.18 34.86
CA LYS A 72 5.87 16.84 35.33
C LYS A 72 5.08 15.75 34.60
N ARG A 73 3.77 15.94 34.38
CA ARG A 73 2.94 15.01 33.58
C ARG A 73 3.43 14.92 32.13
N MET A 74 3.77 16.06 31.51
CA MET A 74 4.32 16.05 30.14
C MET A 74 5.66 15.34 30.03
N LEU A 75 6.49 15.37 31.08
CA LEU A 75 7.75 14.63 31.13
C LEU A 75 7.52 13.12 31.35
N ASP A 76 6.60 12.76 32.25
CA ASP A 76 6.27 11.37 32.57
C ASP A 76 5.60 10.65 31.39
N ASP A 77 4.77 11.32 30.59
CA ASP A 77 4.14 10.75 29.39
C ASP A 77 5.13 10.60 28.20
N ARG A 78 6.17 11.41 28.14
CA ARG A 78 7.16 11.41 27.04
C ARG A 78 8.21 10.31 27.17
N ILE A 79 8.52 9.86 28.39
CA ILE A 79 9.53 8.85 28.68
C ILE A 79 9.15 7.43 28.17
N PRO A 80 7.90 6.94 28.32
CA PRO A 80 7.46 5.67 27.75
C PRO A 80 7.46 5.68 26.22
N GLU A 81 7.04 6.77 25.61
CA GLU A 81 6.88 6.88 24.15
C GLU A 81 8.26 6.87 23.46
N GLU A 82 9.23 7.63 23.98
CA GLU A 82 10.58 7.67 23.41
C GLU A 82 11.34 6.33 23.58
N LYS A 83 11.14 5.63 24.70
CA LYS A 83 11.67 4.27 24.91
C LYS A 83 11.02 3.25 23.97
N SER A 84 9.71 3.36 23.74
CA SER A 84 8.98 2.48 22.83
C SER A 84 9.43 2.66 21.38
N GLU A 85 9.70 3.90 20.98
CA GLU A 85 10.13 4.21 19.62
C GLU A 85 11.58 3.79 19.36
N LYS A 86 12.47 3.96 20.35
CA LYS A 86 13.84 3.42 20.27
C LYS A 86 13.84 1.89 20.12
N ARG A 87 12.96 1.17 20.83
CA ARG A 87 12.80 -0.30 20.67
C ARG A 87 12.29 -0.68 19.28
N ARG A 88 11.27 0.01 18.77
CA ARG A 88 10.74 -0.21 17.41
C ARG A 88 11.80 0.04 16.33
N LYS A 89 12.62 1.08 16.49
CA LYS A 89 13.73 1.38 15.56
C LYS A 89 14.80 0.28 15.60
N LEU A 90 15.19 -0.16 16.79
CA LEU A 90 16.17 -1.25 16.95
C LEU A 90 15.68 -2.59 16.39
N GLU A 91 14.40 -2.91 16.58
CA GLU A 91 13.78 -4.13 16.06
C GLU A 91 13.66 -4.12 14.53
N LYS A 92 13.29 -2.98 13.94
CA LYS A 92 13.35 -2.79 12.48
C LYS A 92 14.76 -3.01 11.93
N VAL A 93 15.78 -2.46 12.59
CA VAL A 93 17.19 -2.65 12.17
C VAL A 93 17.60 -4.12 12.24
N LYS A 94 17.24 -4.83 13.32
CA LYS A 94 17.51 -6.28 13.47
C LYS A 94 16.79 -7.14 12.44
N LEU A 95 15.54 -6.80 12.11
CA LEU A 95 14.79 -7.48 11.05
C LEU A 95 15.42 -7.24 9.68
N THR A 96 15.85 -6.02 9.38
CA THR A 96 16.56 -5.72 8.13
C THR A 96 17.92 -6.39 8.05
N SER A 97 18.69 -6.46 9.14
CA SER A 97 19.98 -7.17 9.14
C SER A 97 19.80 -8.67 8.97
N LYS A 98 18.75 -9.26 9.56
CA LYS A 98 18.43 -10.68 9.39
C LYS A 98 17.95 -11.00 7.97
N ALA A 99 17.14 -10.12 7.36
CA ALA A 99 16.71 -10.27 5.97
C ALA A 99 17.90 -10.13 5.00
N ASN A 100 18.81 -9.18 5.25
CA ASN A 100 20.02 -9.02 4.46
C ASN A 100 20.98 -10.21 4.62
N GLN A 101 21.10 -10.77 5.83
CA GLN A 101 21.89 -11.98 6.07
C GLN A 101 21.29 -13.17 5.31
N GLN A 102 19.97 -13.37 5.37
CA GLN A 102 19.28 -14.42 4.60
C GLN A 102 19.48 -14.26 3.09
N GLN A 103 19.48 -13.02 2.59
CA GLN A 103 19.76 -12.75 1.19
C GLN A 103 21.21 -13.06 0.81
N PHE A 104 22.18 -12.73 1.69
CA PHE A 104 23.59 -13.04 1.48
C PHE A 104 23.85 -14.56 1.54
N ASP A 105 23.26 -15.26 2.51
CA ASP A 105 23.34 -16.71 2.65
C ASP A 105 22.74 -17.43 1.43
N TYR A 106 21.61 -16.92 0.92
CA TYR A 106 21.00 -17.43 -0.31
C TYR A 106 21.90 -17.21 -1.53
N GLN A 107 22.50 -16.02 -1.66
CA GLN A 107 23.45 -15.74 -2.74
C GLN A 107 24.68 -16.67 -2.66
N GLY A 108 25.20 -16.95 -1.46
CA GLY A 108 26.26 -17.94 -1.26
C GLY A 108 25.87 -19.34 -1.73
N GLN A 109 24.69 -19.82 -1.34
CA GLN A 109 24.19 -21.13 -1.78
C GLN A 109 24.02 -21.22 -3.31
N VAL A 110 23.59 -20.12 -3.95
CA VAL A 110 23.46 -20.05 -5.42
C VAL A 110 24.84 -20.14 -6.08
N VAL A 111 25.84 -19.43 -5.57
CA VAL A 111 27.23 -19.50 -6.08
C VAL A 111 27.80 -20.91 -5.94
N ASP A 112 27.60 -21.57 -4.78
CA ASP A 112 28.05 -22.95 -4.56
C ASP A 112 27.40 -23.94 -5.54
N ILE A 113 26.13 -23.72 -5.90
CA ILE A 113 25.43 -24.54 -6.90
C ILE A 113 26.03 -24.33 -8.29
N PHE A 114 26.33 -23.09 -8.67
CA PHE A 114 26.97 -22.79 -9.95
C PHE A 114 28.37 -23.39 -10.04
N GLU A 115 29.18 -23.30 -8.98
CA GLU A 115 30.52 -23.88 -8.95
C GLU A 115 30.47 -25.42 -9.05
N LYS A 116 29.50 -26.05 -8.38
CA LYS A 116 29.25 -27.49 -8.53
C LYS A 116 28.82 -27.86 -9.95
N ALA A 117 27.94 -27.07 -10.56
CA ALA A 117 27.49 -27.29 -11.94
C ALA A 117 28.65 -27.14 -12.94
N GLU A 118 29.52 -26.13 -12.77
CA GLU A 118 30.71 -25.94 -13.61
C GLU A 118 31.69 -27.12 -13.48
N ASN A 119 31.90 -27.60 -12.26
CA ASN A 119 32.73 -28.78 -11.99
C ASN A 119 32.14 -30.08 -12.57
N SER A 120 30.82 -30.22 -12.62
CA SER A 120 30.14 -31.34 -13.30
C SER A 120 30.20 -31.21 -14.84
N LEU A 121 30.13 -29.99 -15.37
CA LEU A 121 30.28 -29.70 -16.79
C LEU A 121 31.69 -30.06 -17.30
N ARG A 122 32.73 -29.74 -16.52
CA ARG A 122 34.13 -30.14 -16.79
C ARG A 122 34.32 -31.66 -16.82
N LYS A 123 33.43 -32.44 -16.21
CA LYS A 123 33.49 -33.90 -16.13
C LYS A 123 32.61 -34.62 -17.18
N GLN A 124 32.07 -33.89 -18.17
CA GLN A 124 31.25 -34.43 -19.28
C GLN A 124 30.09 -35.34 -18.84
N LYS A 125 29.42 -35.01 -17.74
CA LYS A 125 28.15 -35.65 -17.35
C LYS A 125 26.98 -34.71 -17.59
N TYR A 126 26.54 -34.67 -18.84
CA TYR A 126 25.47 -33.79 -19.30
C TYR A 126 24.12 -34.10 -18.65
N ASP A 127 23.88 -35.36 -18.26
CA ASP A 127 22.63 -35.79 -17.62
C ASP A 127 22.49 -35.22 -16.19
N GLU A 128 23.57 -35.25 -15.40
CA GLU A 128 23.59 -34.67 -14.05
C GLU A 128 23.42 -33.13 -14.09
N VAL A 129 23.96 -32.47 -15.11
CA VAL A 129 23.82 -31.02 -15.30
C VAL A 129 22.39 -30.64 -15.73
N SER A 130 21.77 -31.43 -16.60
CA SER A 130 20.36 -31.26 -17.02
C SER A 130 19.40 -31.42 -15.83
N ASP A 131 19.62 -32.44 -15.00
CA ASP A 131 18.80 -32.68 -13.80
C ASP A 131 18.98 -31.57 -12.76
N LEU A 132 20.20 -31.05 -12.58
CA LEU A 132 20.46 -29.94 -11.67
C LEU A 132 19.87 -28.61 -12.16
N LEU A 133 19.93 -28.32 -13.47
CA LEU A 133 19.28 -27.16 -14.07
C LEU A 133 17.75 -27.25 -13.94
N THR A 134 17.17 -28.42 -14.21
CA THR A 134 15.73 -28.69 -14.07
C THR A 134 15.27 -28.54 -12.61
N LYS A 135 16.09 -29.01 -11.66
CA LYS A 135 15.86 -28.85 -10.22
C LYS A 135 16.00 -27.40 -9.74
N ALA A 136 16.87 -26.61 -10.37
CA ALA A 136 17.01 -25.18 -10.10
C ALA A 136 15.83 -24.37 -10.66
N THR A 137 15.31 -24.72 -11.85
CA THR A 137 14.15 -24.05 -12.47
C THR A 137 12.81 -24.42 -11.80
N THR A 138 12.64 -25.66 -11.35
CA THR A 138 11.39 -26.11 -10.68
C THR A 138 11.20 -25.53 -9.28
N LYS A 139 12.27 -25.07 -8.60
CA LYS A 139 12.15 -24.38 -7.30
C LYS A 139 11.74 -22.90 -7.43
N THR A 140 11.48 -22.43 -8.66
CA THR A 140 11.21 -21.02 -8.98
C THR A 140 9.87 -20.81 -9.69
N SER A 141 8.81 -21.57 -9.37
CA SER A 141 7.45 -21.09 -9.67
C SER A 141 7.13 -19.90 -8.74
N LYS A 142 7.44 -18.69 -9.23
CA LYS A 142 7.21 -17.43 -8.51
C LYS A 142 5.72 -17.05 -8.44
N THR A 143 4.84 -17.82 -9.07
CA THR A 143 3.40 -17.56 -9.08
C THR A 143 2.69 -18.31 -7.96
N VAL A 144 1.75 -17.62 -7.30
CA VAL A 144 0.93 -18.19 -6.21
C VAL A 144 0.02 -19.31 -6.70
N VAL A 145 -0.27 -19.33 -8.01
CA VAL A 145 -1.20 -20.25 -8.67
C VAL A 145 -0.80 -21.72 -8.50
N GLY A 146 0.48 -22.05 -8.61
CA GLY A 146 0.96 -23.44 -8.41
C GLY A 146 0.88 -23.92 -6.97
N LYS A 147 1.16 -23.03 -6.01
CA LYS A 147 1.25 -23.39 -4.58
C LYS A 147 -0.09 -23.79 -3.97
N ILE A 148 -1.19 -23.19 -4.43
CA ILE A 148 -2.53 -23.53 -3.94
C ILE A 148 -2.95 -24.91 -4.45
N LEU A 149 -2.65 -25.22 -5.71
CA LEU A 149 -2.94 -26.53 -6.30
C LEU A 149 -2.08 -27.64 -5.65
N GLU A 150 -0.79 -27.38 -5.39
CA GLU A 150 0.09 -28.31 -4.67
C GLU A 150 -0.43 -28.65 -3.26
N ALA A 151 -1.12 -27.71 -2.61
CA ALA A 151 -1.73 -27.92 -1.31
C ALA A 151 -3.16 -28.49 -1.37
N ALA A 152 -3.67 -28.88 -2.54
CA ALA A 152 -5.07 -29.30 -2.70
C ALA A 152 -5.47 -30.47 -1.77
N GLU A 153 -4.56 -31.41 -1.53
CA GLU A 153 -4.80 -32.51 -0.59
C GLU A 153 -5.01 -32.04 0.85
N PHE A 154 -4.24 -31.05 1.31
CA PHE A 154 -4.43 -30.42 2.62
C PHE A 154 -5.81 -29.76 2.74
N TRP A 155 -6.23 -29.03 1.69
CA TRP A 155 -7.57 -28.43 1.64
C TRP A 155 -8.67 -29.48 1.69
N LYS A 156 -8.48 -30.61 1.02
CA LYS A 156 -9.46 -31.70 0.95
C LYS A 156 -9.52 -32.52 2.24
N ASN A 157 -8.38 -32.90 2.80
CA ASN A 157 -8.29 -33.90 3.85
C ASN A 157 -8.27 -33.27 5.25
N ASP A 158 -7.47 -32.21 5.45
CA ASP A 158 -7.28 -31.59 6.76
C ASP A 158 -8.33 -30.51 7.04
N LEU A 159 -8.62 -29.68 6.06
CA LEU A 159 -9.63 -28.61 6.18
C LEU A 159 -11.04 -29.05 5.78
N GLN A 160 -11.18 -30.22 5.14
CA GLN A 160 -12.46 -30.74 4.63
C GLN A 160 -13.23 -29.68 3.84
N ALA A 161 -12.51 -28.97 2.96
CA ALA A 161 -13.07 -27.86 2.19
C ALA A 161 -14.26 -28.32 1.34
N SER A 162 -15.25 -27.44 1.20
CA SER A 162 -16.44 -27.74 0.40
C SER A 162 -16.09 -28.10 -1.05
N PRO A 163 -16.91 -28.90 -1.75
CA PRO A 163 -16.70 -29.23 -3.16
C PRO A 163 -16.53 -27.99 -4.06
N PHE A 164 -17.19 -26.87 -3.71
CA PHE A 164 -17.03 -25.60 -4.40
C PHE A 164 -15.60 -25.06 -4.28
N VAL A 165 -15.04 -25.02 -3.07
CA VAL A 165 -13.66 -24.55 -2.85
C VAL A 165 -12.65 -25.46 -3.53
N LEU A 166 -12.83 -26.78 -3.42
CA LEU A 166 -11.98 -27.75 -4.11
C LEU A 166 -12.03 -27.56 -5.63
N SER A 167 -13.22 -27.32 -6.19
CA SER A 167 -13.37 -27.07 -7.62
C SER A 167 -12.61 -25.82 -8.08
N ILE A 168 -12.55 -24.77 -7.25
CA ILE A 168 -11.79 -23.55 -7.52
C ILE A 168 -10.28 -23.81 -7.46
N ILE A 169 -9.84 -24.58 -6.48
CA ILE A 169 -8.42 -24.94 -6.32
C ILE A 169 -7.95 -25.75 -7.52
N GLU A 170 -8.72 -26.76 -7.91
CA GLU A 170 -8.35 -27.70 -8.98
C GLU A 170 -8.51 -27.11 -10.39
N ASN A 171 -9.59 -26.36 -10.63
CA ASN A 171 -9.98 -25.94 -11.98
C ASN A 171 -9.93 -24.42 -12.19
N GLY A 172 -9.55 -23.66 -11.17
CA GLY A 172 -9.66 -22.21 -11.16
C GLY A 172 -11.10 -21.72 -10.95
N TYR A 173 -11.23 -20.43 -10.65
CA TYR A 173 -12.53 -19.78 -10.49
C TYR A 173 -13.19 -19.54 -11.86
N ARG A 174 -14.45 -19.97 -12.00
CA ARG A 174 -15.27 -19.70 -13.19
C ARG A 174 -16.21 -18.54 -12.91
N ILE A 175 -16.13 -17.50 -13.73
CA ILE A 175 -17.02 -16.32 -13.62
C ILE A 175 -18.46 -16.74 -13.99
N PRO A 176 -19.45 -16.56 -13.09
CA PRO A 176 -20.84 -16.93 -13.36
C PRO A 176 -21.53 -15.87 -14.23
N PHE A 177 -21.34 -15.96 -15.55
CA PHE A 177 -22.06 -15.08 -16.48
C PHE A 177 -23.56 -15.42 -16.48
N LYS A 178 -24.42 -14.40 -16.33
CA LYS A 178 -25.88 -14.56 -16.48
C LYS A 178 -26.26 -15.06 -17.87
N ASN A 179 -25.61 -14.51 -18.89
CA ASN A 179 -25.68 -14.92 -20.28
C ASN A 179 -24.27 -14.87 -20.88
N LYS A 180 -23.96 -15.76 -21.82
CA LYS A 180 -22.67 -15.71 -22.54
C LYS A 180 -22.53 -14.35 -23.23
N PRO A 181 -21.41 -13.62 -23.04
CA PRO A 181 -21.20 -12.35 -23.73
C PRO A 181 -21.11 -12.58 -25.24
N THR A 182 -21.41 -11.56 -26.04
CA THR A 182 -21.14 -11.59 -27.48
C THR A 182 -19.64 -11.61 -27.74
N SER A 183 -19.18 -12.41 -28.71
CA SER A 183 -17.78 -12.40 -29.13
C SER A 183 -17.38 -11.04 -29.69
N PHE A 184 -16.17 -10.59 -29.39
CA PHE A 184 -15.62 -9.36 -29.95
C PHE A 184 -14.11 -9.45 -30.14
N PHE A 185 -13.59 -8.70 -31.11
CA PHE A 185 -12.16 -8.64 -31.41
C PHE A 185 -11.76 -7.20 -31.70
N TYR A 186 -10.93 -6.62 -30.83
CA TYR A 186 -10.40 -5.27 -31.02
C TYR A 186 -8.93 -5.31 -31.41
N LYS A 187 -8.55 -4.41 -32.31
CA LYS A 187 -7.14 -4.19 -32.67
C LYS A 187 -6.42 -3.48 -31.53
N ASN A 188 -5.14 -3.79 -31.33
CA ASN A 188 -4.30 -3.11 -30.34
C ASN A 188 -4.32 -1.60 -30.51
N ASN A 189 -4.26 -0.87 -29.39
CA ASN A 189 -4.25 0.58 -29.40
C ASN A 189 -2.89 1.11 -29.88
N LEU A 190 -2.90 2.32 -30.46
CA LEU A 190 -1.70 2.96 -31.02
C LEU A 190 -0.56 3.10 -29.98
N SER A 191 -0.90 3.27 -28.71
CA SER A 191 0.06 3.35 -27.60
C SER A 191 1.00 2.15 -27.53
N SER A 192 0.50 0.96 -27.84
CA SER A 192 1.24 -0.30 -27.72
C SER A 192 2.21 -0.47 -28.88
N PHE A 193 1.82 -0.01 -30.07
CA PHE A 193 2.72 0.08 -31.22
C PHE A 193 3.81 1.14 -31.01
N LYS A 194 3.46 2.31 -30.44
CA LYS A 194 4.45 3.37 -30.12
C LYS A 194 5.48 2.91 -29.09
N ASN A 195 5.05 2.10 -28.12
CA ASN A 195 5.90 1.54 -27.07
C ASN A 195 6.19 0.05 -27.32
N TYR A 196 6.56 -0.29 -28.56
CA TYR A 196 6.73 -1.69 -29.00
C TYR A 196 7.70 -2.47 -28.11
N SER A 197 8.91 -1.94 -27.86
CA SER A 197 9.93 -2.62 -27.07
C SER A 197 9.47 -2.93 -25.65
N PHE A 198 8.72 -2.02 -25.02
CA PHE A 198 8.13 -2.25 -23.70
C PHE A 198 7.02 -3.30 -23.76
N THR A 199 6.12 -3.20 -24.74
CA THR A 199 4.98 -4.12 -24.92
C THR A 199 5.47 -5.55 -25.12
N THR A 200 6.42 -5.76 -26.03
CA THR A 200 7.01 -7.07 -26.31
C THR A 200 7.70 -7.65 -25.08
N LYS A 201 8.50 -6.83 -24.38
CA LYS A 201 9.14 -7.29 -23.14
C LYS A 201 8.11 -7.69 -22.08
N ALA A 202 7.07 -6.89 -21.87
CA ALA A 202 6.04 -7.19 -20.89
C ALA A 202 5.29 -8.49 -21.23
N ILE A 203 5.04 -8.77 -22.52
CA ILE A 203 4.43 -10.03 -22.96
C ILE A 203 5.36 -11.21 -22.70
N ILE A 204 6.65 -11.09 -23.05
CA ILE A 204 7.66 -12.13 -22.77
C ILE A 204 7.74 -12.38 -21.27
N ASP A 205 7.83 -11.34 -20.45
CA ASP A 205 7.85 -11.46 -19.00
C ASP A 205 6.59 -12.20 -18.50
N LEU A 206 5.41 -11.96 -19.08
CA LEU A 206 4.18 -12.69 -18.70
C LEU A 206 4.22 -14.16 -19.11
N ILE A 207 4.81 -14.51 -20.26
CA ILE A 207 5.00 -15.89 -20.72
C ILE A 207 6.00 -16.60 -19.80
N ASP A 208 7.16 -16.00 -19.54
CA ASP A 208 8.23 -16.55 -18.71
C ASP A 208 7.80 -16.79 -17.26
N ASN A 209 6.76 -16.07 -16.80
CA ASN A 209 6.17 -16.25 -15.46
C ASN A 209 4.91 -17.13 -15.47
N ASP A 210 4.59 -17.83 -16.56
CA ASP A 210 3.40 -18.67 -16.71
C ASP A 210 2.07 -17.92 -16.41
N CYS A 211 2.05 -16.60 -16.61
CA CYS A 211 0.85 -15.78 -16.40
C CYS A 211 -0.09 -15.82 -17.62
N ILE A 212 0.48 -16.04 -18.82
CA ILE A 212 -0.26 -16.17 -20.08
C ILE A 212 0.37 -17.29 -20.92
N SER A 213 -0.39 -17.83 -21.87
CA SER A 213 0.08 -18.82 -22.83
C SER A 213 -0.27 -18.43 -24.26
N GLU A 214 0.54 -18.90 -25.21
CA GLU A 214 0.28 -18.69 -26.63
C GLU A 214 -0.75 -19.71 -27.14
N ILE A 215 -1.77 -19.22 -27.87
CA ILE A 215 -2.83 -20.04 -28.47
C ILE A 215 -2.84 -19.82 -29.98
N ARG A 216 -3.03 -20.90 -30.75
CA ARG A 216 -3.07 -20.84 -32.23
C ARG A 216 -4.37 -20.26 -32.77
N GLU A 217 -5.47 -20.50 -32.07
CA GLU A 217 -6.80 -20.02 -32.45
C GLU A 217 -7.13 -18.73 -31.70
N PRO A 218 -7.80 -17.76 -32.33
CA PRO A 218 -8.19 -16.53 -31.66
C PRO A 218 -9.17 -16.82 -30.52
N ALA A 219 -8.95 -16.17 -29.38
CA ALA A 219 -9.85 -16.27 -28.24
C ALA A 219 -11.25 -15.72 -28.58
N TYR A 220 -12.27 -16.21 -27.86
CA TYR A 220 -13.66 -15.78 -28.05
C TYR A 220 -13.87 -14.26 -27.88
N CYS A 221 -13.07 -13.65 -27.02
CA CYS A 221 -12.98 -12.21 -26.85
C CYS A 221 -11.51 -11.79 -26.84
N CYS A 222 -11.15 -10.79 -27.65
CA CYS A 222 -9.81 -10.20 -27.66
C CYS A 222 -9.89 -8.70 -27.33
N ASN A 223 -9.36 -8.35 -26.15
CA ASN A 223 -9.21 -6.96 -25.73
C ASN A 223 -7.98 -6.34 -26.41
N PRO A 224 -8.02 -5.03 -26.71
CA PRO A 224 -6.89 -4.35 -27.31
C PRO A 224 -5.80 -4.11 -26.26
N LEU A 225 -4.56 -4.46 -26.58
CA LEU A 225 -3.44 -4.10 -25.70
C LEU A 225 -3.29 -2.58 -25.65
N THR A 226 -3.12 -2.04 -24.44
CA THR A 226 -2.91 -0.62 -24.21
C THR A 226 -1.66 -0.40 -23.37
N VAL A 227 -0.90 0.66 -23.66
CA VAL A 227 0.22 1.08 -22.81
C VAL A 227 -0.14 2.42 -22.21
N ALA A 228 -0.26 2.43 -20.89
CA ALA A 228 -0.48 3.64 -20.12
C ALA A 228 0.86 4.14 -19.56
N GLU A 229 1.05 5.46 -19.56
CA GLU A 229 2.21 6.09 -18.94
C GLU A 229 1.75 6.99 -17.78
N LYS A 230 2.40 6.83 -16.62
CA LYS A 230 2.19 7.72 -15.48
C LYS A 230 3.53 8.00 -14.80
N ASN A 231 3.89 9.28 -14.71
CA ASN A 231 5.14 9.74 -14.09
C ASN A 231 6.39 9.04 -14.68
N GLY A 232 6.46 8.89 -16.00
CA GLY A 232 7.56 8.22 -16.70
C GLY A 232 7.59 6.69 -16.58
N LYS A 233 6.58 6.08 -15.94
CA LYS A 233 6.46 4.62 -15.82
C LYS A 233 5.39 4.09 -16.76
N LEU A 234 5.80 3.17 -17.63
CA LEU A 234 4.92 2.45 -18.55
C LEU A 234 4.25 1.26 -17.85
N ARG A 235 2.99 1.00 -18.21
CA ARG A 235 2.19 -0.13 -17.74
C ARG A 235 1.44 -0.72 -18.92
N LEU A 236 1.52 -2.05 -19.06
CA LEU A 236 0.63 -2.79 -19.95
C LEU A 236 -0.74 -2.90 -19.29
N VAL A 237 -1.79 -2.60 -20.05
CA VAL A 237 -3.20 -2.64 -19.65
C VAL A 237 -3.96 -3.48 -20.66
#